data_AF-A0A948NA65-F1
#
_entry.id   AF-A0A948NA65-F1
#
_cell.length_a   1.000
_cell.length_b   1.000
_cell.length_c   1.000
_cell.angle_alpha   90.00
_cell.angle_beta   90.00
_cell.angle_gamma   90.00
#
_symmetry.space_group_name_H-M   'P 1'
#
loop_
_entity.id
_entity.type
_entity.pdbx_description
1 polymer ?
#
loop_
_entity_poly.entity_id
_entity_poly.type
_entity_poly.pdbx_seq_one_letter_code
_entity_poly.pdbx_strand_id
1 'polypeptide(L)'
;MTANKSLLRKSHFLGTKIRNLRKRNNLTMEDLSTRCIRVNSEYAPSVSYLSMIERGKRVPSLDMLQVIAEVFQKDVEWFLDGEEQQLDITPQKGSRGGVSGMALEPGFLFSNDILQIAIPEMLSQTGISGRQFAQLLIRAHQEHHQNHFPELERAAEEVGLKRMPLSVEDLMQIVQQLGLKVCWFEQTPKEVLDELGVLSKNVPTSYFLPPATLHLNKLLQQWPTRLKYELAVHIGHAVLHNKDGVKSGMMVGGAFESVPTDDSAVAPQDILHAWRDFESSFFAGALLCPKMPFRQLLDKQGYEISSHHLAGVSASVAMRRMTAVSPYSHWHYFDAYTPGKLKAVYRGNGIPLPWGNMRQVEDPCQHWAVFRMFEAAESAHSAQLSILDVQGQPRIYCCESTKVSDLAGNAHVLCAGIDLNPAIEAQGMDVDTMAQELKQLCRTQGGSAVVPKAIRSTLTTVSNILNINWVARSLDKPAQLICSRGNQCPREPGCYQRCSAQ
;
A
#
# COMPACT_ATOMS: atom_id res chain seq x y z
N MET A 1 44.43 -15.09 17.46
CA MET A 1 43.20 -15.88 17.19
C MET A 1 42.00 -15.51 18.08
N THR A 2 42.18 -14.81 19.19
CA THR A 2 41.10 -14.34 20.10
C THR A 2 40.31 -13.13 19.59
N ALA A 3 40.97 -12.16 18.93
CA ALA A 3 40.32 -10.96 18.38
C ALA A 3 39.28 -11.29 17.27
N ASN A 4 39.56 -12.27 16.43
CA ASN A 4 38.66 -12.67 15.32
C ASN A 4 37.35 -13.31 15.83
N LYS A 5 37.39 -14.04 16.96
CA LYS A 5 36.19 -14.57 17.64
C LYS A 5 35.36 -13.47 18.31
N SER A 6 35.99 -12.38 18.75
CA SER A 6 35.32 -11.20 19.33
C SER A 6 34.58 -10.39 18.25
N LEU A 7 35.22 -10.17 17.09
CA LEU A 7 34.60 -9.50 15.94
C LEU A 7 33.36 -10.24 15.44
N LEU A 8 33.42 -11.58 15.31
CA LEU A 8 32.28 -12.42 14.91
C LEU A 8 31.05 -12.27 15.84
N ARG A 9 31.26 -11.99 17.14
CA ARG A 9 30.16 -11.83 18.12
C ARG A 9 29.63 -10.40 18.24
N LYS A 10 30.34 -9.42 17.66
CA LYS A 10 30.00 -7.99 17.72
C LYS A 10 29.81 -7.39 16.33
N SER A 11 29.53 -8.19 15.30
CA SER A 11 29.40 -7.71 13.91
C SER A 11 28.05 -8.03 13.30
N HIS A 12 27.02 -8.28 14.11
CA HIS A 12 25.70 -8.66 13.62
C HIS A 12 25.09 -7.55 12.74
N PHE A 13 25.25 -6.28 13.11
CA PHE A 13 24.75 -5.16 12.30
C PHE A 13 25.77 -4.58 11.31
N LEU A 14 26.99 -5.11 11.26
CA LEU A 14 28.10 -4.57 10.47
C LEU A 14 27.75 -4.45 8.98
N GLY A 15 27.19 -5.53 8.40
CA GLY A 15 26.77 -5.55 7.00
C GLY A 15 25.68 -4.50 6.70
N THR A 16 24.69 -4.40 7.59
CA THR A 16 23.60 -3.42 7.48
C THR A 16 24.12 -1.97 7.57
N LYS A 17 25.03 -1.69 8.50
CA LYS A 17 25.67 -0.37 8.66
C LYS A 17 26.47 0.06 7.43
N ILE A 18 27.29 -0.85 6.89
CA ILE A 18 28.07 -0.60 5.65
C ILE A 18 27.11 -0.31 4.49
N ARG A 19 26.06 -1.13 4.33
CA ARG A 19 25.05 -0.95 3.29
C ARG A 19 24.33 0.40 3.41
N ASN A 20 23.93 0.78 4.63
CA ASN A 20 23.24 2.04 4.89
C ASN A 20 24.15 3.24 4.64
N LEU A 21 25.41 3.24 5.09
CA LEU A 21 26.39 4.28 4.76
C LEU A 21 26.62 4.41 3.26
N ARG A 22 26.78 3.28 2.56
CA ARG A 22 26.97 3.26 1.11
C ARG A 22 25.77 3.89 0.39
N LYS A 23 24.56 3.51 0.77
CA LYS A 23 23.31 4.04 0.20
C LYS A 23 23.13 5.54 0.47
N ARG A 24 23.39 6.00 1.70
CA ARG A 24 23.31 7.42 2.09
C ARG A 24 24.26 8.31 1.29
N ASN A 25 25.43 7.77 0.95
CA ASN A 25 26.43 8.46 0.14
C ASN A 25 26.25 8.24 -1.38
N ASN A 26 25.13 7.66 -1.83
CA ASN A 26 24.82 7.38 -3.23
C ASN A 26 25.90 6.56 -3.98
N LEU A 27 26.55 5.63 -3.28
CA LEU A 27 27.61 4.79 -3.86
C LEU A 27 27.06 3.45 -4.37
N THR A 28 27.49 3.02 -5.54
CA THR A 28 27.35 1.64 -5.97
C THR A 28 28.33 0.74 -5.21
N MET A 29 28.15 -0.59 -5.25
CA MET A 29 29.12 -1.51 -4.65
C MET A 29 30.48 -1.42 -5.37
N GLU A 30 30.47 -1.13 -6.67
CA GLU A 30 31.66 -0.91 -7.49
C GLU A 30 32.40 0.37 -7.08
N ASP A 31 31.67 1.46 -6.84
CA ASP A 31 32.27 2.71 -6.34
C ASP A 31 32.97 2.49 -4.99
N LEU A 32 32.31 1.79 -4.06
CA LEU A 32 32.88 1.51 -2.75
C LEU A 32 34.11 0.61 -2.85
N SER A 33 34.05 -0.46 -3.66
CA SER A 33 35.20 -1.35 -3.91
C SER A 33 36.37 -0.57 -4.50
N THR A 34 36.12 0.28 -5.51
CA THR A 34 37.16 1.12 -6.14
C THR A 34 37.80 2.10 -5.15
N ARG A 35 37.01 2.72 -4.28
CA ARG A 35 37.53 3.60 -3.22
C ARG A 35 38.39 2.84 -2.21
N CYS A 36 38.00 1.61 -1.84
CA CYS A 36 38.80 0.75 -0.97
C CYS A 36 40.15 0.39 -1.62
N ILE A 37 40.17 0.09 -2.93
CA ILE A 37 41.42 -0.20 -3.67
C ILE A 37 42.40 0.98 -3.62
N ARG A 38 41.89 2.21 -3.68
CA ARG A 38 42.73 3.43 -3.59
C ARG A 38 43.36 3.64 -2.22
N VAL A 39 42.70 3.17 -1.16
CA VAL A 39 43.21 3.23 0.21
C VAL A 39 44.24 2.13 0.43
N ASN A 40 43.87 0.88 0.14
CA ASN A 40 44.77 -0.26 0.24
C ASN A 40 44.31 -1.38 -0.70
N SER A 41 45.12 -1.67 -1.73
CA SER A 41 44.78 -2.68 -2.74
C SER A 41 44.82 -4.12 -2.22
N GLU A 42 45.58 -4.40 -1.16
CA GLU A 42 45.73 -5.75 -0.59
C GLU A 42 44.49 -6.18 0.21
N TYR A 43 43.92 -5.25 0.98
CA TYR A 43 42.77 -5.52 1.86
C TYR A 43 41.42 -5.01 1.32
N ALA A 44 41.39 -4.48 0.10
CA ALA A 44 40.16 -4.01 -0.52
C ALA A 44 39.18 -5.16 -0.83
N PRO A 45 37.90 -5.08 -0.42
CA PRO A 45 36.90 -6.08 -0.78
C PRO A 45 36.54 -5.97 -2.27
N SER A 46 36.44 -7.11 -2.95
CA SER A 46 35.83 -7.18 -4.27
C SER A 46 34.33 -6.91 -4.19
N VAL A 47 33.70 -6.52 -5.31
CA VAL A 47 32.25 -6.27 -5.39
C VAL A 47 31.42 -7.46 -4.88
N SER A 48 31.81 -8.68 -5.25
CA SER A 48 31.13 -9.91 -4.79
C SER A 48 31.32 -10.16 -3.30
N TYR A 49 32.50 -9.87 -2.76
CA TYR A 49 32.79 -10.01 -1.34
C TYR A 49 32.05 -8.96 -0.51
N LEU A 50 32.02 -7.71 -0.96
CA LEU A 50 31.25 -6.63 -0.36
C LEU A 50 29.75 -6.96 -0.31
N SER A 51 29.20 -7.53 -1.39
CA SER A 51 27.82 -8.04 -1.42
C SER A 51 27.56 -9.13 -0.38
N MET A 52 28.54 -10.00 -0.10
CA MET A 52 28.40 -11.01 0.96
C MET A 52 28.47 -10.39 2.35
N ILE A 53 29.33 -9.39 2.57
CA ILE A 53 29.41 -8.63 3.83
C ILE A 53 28.09 -7.90 4.11
N GLU A 54 27.57 -7.14 3.14
CA GLU A 54 26.34 -6.35 3.30
C GLU A 54 25.07 -7.20 3.56
N ARG A 55 25.13 -8.50 3.25
CA ARG A 55 24.05 -9.47 3.51
C ARG A 55 24.26 -10.29 4.79
N GLY A 56 25.28 -9.95 5.59
CA GLY A 56 25.63 -10.70 6.80
C GLY A 56 26.14 -12.13 6.54
N LYS A 57 26.46 -12.48 5.28
CA LYS A 57 26.93 -13.84 4.92
C LYS A 57 28.42 -14.04 5.20
N ARG A 58 29.20 -12.96 5.26
CA ARG A 58 30.63 -12.98 5.58
C ARG A 58 30.98 -11.83 6.50
N VAL A 59 31.91 -12.07 7.42
CA VAL A 59 32.51 -11.04 8.27
C VAL A 59 33.88 -10.69 7.68
N PRO A 60 34.17 -9.40 7.42
CA PRO A 60 35.48 -8.98 6.92
C PRO A 60 36.59 -9.22 7.96
N SER A 61 37.83 -9.30 7.50
CA SER A 61 38.99 -9.21 8.40
C SER A 61 39.06 -7.81 9.02
N LEU A 62 39.80 -7.68 10.13
CA LEU A 62 40.00 -6.38 10.78
C LEU A 62 40.67 -5.37 9.83
N ASP A 63 41.67 -5.81 9.07
CA ASP A 63 42.38 -4.95 8.10
C ASP A 63 41.45 -4.49 6.97
N MET A 64 40.57 -5.37 6.47
CA MET A 64 39.56 -5.01 5.47
C MET A 64 38.53 -4.03 6.06
N LEU A 65 38.13 -4.23 7.32
CA LEU A 65 37.20 -3.33 7.99
C LEU A 65 37.83 -1.95 8.24
N GLN A 66 39.13 -1.89 8.53
CA GLN A 66 39.89 -0.63 8.62
C GLN A 66 39.86 0.14 7.29
N VAL A 67 40.06 -0.54 6.16
CA VAL A 67 39.95 0.09 4.84
C VAL A 67 38.56 0.67 4.59
N ILE A 68 37.50 -0.09 4.92
CA ILE A 68 36.12 0.39 4.78
C ILE A 68 35.86 1.58 5.71
N ALA A 69 36.34 1.51 6.94
CA ALA A 69 36.24 2.55 7.96
C ALA A 69 36.92 3.85 7.53
N GLU A 70 38.11 3.76 6.93
CA GLU A 70 38.86 4.90 6.38
C GLU A 70 38.12 5.56 5.20
N VAL A 71 37.54 4.77 4.29
CA VAL A 71 36.73 5.31 3.18
C VAL A 71 35.52 6.10 3.68
N PHE A 72 34.90 5.65 4.77
CA PHE A 72 33.73 6.32 5.37
C PHE A 72 34.09 7.34 6.46
N GLN A 73 35.37 7.50 6.80
CA GLN A 73 35.84 8.37 7.89
C GLN A 73 35.13 8.06 9.21
N LYS A 74 35.14 6.78 9.59
CA LYS A 74 34.55 6.24 10.84
C LYS A 74 35.57 5.38 11.56
N ASP A 75 35.40 5.24 12.88
CA ASP A 75 36.18 4.28 13.66
C ASP A 75 35.69 2.84 13.40
N VAL A 76 36.57 1.86 13.56
CA VAL A 76 36.24 0.43 13.36
C VAL A 76 35.14 0.00 14.33
N GLU A 77 35.20 0.48 15.57
CA GLU A 77 34.25 0.24 16.64
C GLU A 77 32.84 0.72 16.28
N TRP A 78 32.71 1.74 15.43
CA TRP A 78 31.41 2.24 14.97
C TRP A 78 30.62 1.17 14.20
N PHE A 79 31.32 0.31 13.44
CA PHE A 79 30.68 -0.78 12.68
C PHE A 79 30.30 -1.98 13.55
N LEU A 80 30.84 -2.06 14.78
CA LEU A 80 30.56 -3.14 15.71
C LEU A 80 29.30 -2.88 16.53
N ASP A 81 28.72 -3.92 17.11
CA ASP A 81 27.47 -3.85 17.86
C ASP A 81 27.68 -3.04 19.17
N GLY A 82 26.89 -1.97 19.35
CA GLY A 82 26.93 -1.06 20.50
C GLY A 82 25.56 -0.42 20.74
N GLU A 83 25.32 0.09 21.96
CA GLU A 83 23.97 0.36 22.51
C GLU A 83 23.21 1.55 21.86
N GLU A 84 23.87 2.47 21.14
CA GLU A 84 23.28 3.79 20.78
C GLU A 84 22.83 3.98 19.31
N GLN A 85 22.74 2.94 18.46
CA GLN A 85 22.70 3.15 17.00
C GLN A 85 21.40 2.71 16.27
N GLN A 86 20.23 3.07 16.80
CA GLN A 86 18.92 2.71 16.21
C GLN A 86 18.64 3.30 14.81
N LEU A 87 19.12 4.53 14.53
CA LEU A 87 18.88 5.20 13.24
C LEU A 87 19.69 4.60 12.08
N ASP A 88 20.80 3.91 12.39
CA ASP A 88 21.76 3.41 11.40
C ASP A 88 21.55 1.95 11.03
N ILE A 89 20.68 1.24 11.75
CA ILE A 89 20.27 -0.13 11.45
C ILE A 89 18.95 -0.21 10.67
N THR A 90 18.11 0.83 10.69
CA THR A 90 16.86 0.81 9.93
C THR A 90 17.17 0.84 8.42
N PRO A 91 16.71 -0.13 7.61
CA PRO A 91 17.01 -0.15 6.19
C PRO A 91 16.43 1.09 5.51
N GLN A 92 17.28 1.90 4.85
CA GLN A 92 16.77 2.97 4.01
C GLN A 92 16.08 2.37 2.78
N LYS A 93 14.74 2.38 2.80
CA LYS A 93 13.97 2.38 1.56
C LYS A 93 14.32 3.71 0.86
N GLY A 94 14.67 3.65 -0.44
CA GLY A 94 14.89 4.88 -1.20
C GLY A 94 13.63 5.75 -1.25
N SER A 95 13.61 6.78 -2.10
CA SER A 95 12.47 7.69 -2.29
C SER A 95 11.15 7.03 -2.74
N ARG A 96 11.09 5.70 -2.83
CA ARG A 96 9.98 4.92 -3.37
C ARG A 96 8.77 4.75 -2.42
N GLY A 97 8.77 5.37 -1.24
CA GLY A 97 7.64 5.29 -0.29
C GLY A 97 7.40 3.89 0.28
N GLY A 98 6.22 3.67 0.87
CA GLY A 98 5.82 2.44 1.57
C GLY A 98 6.26 2.36 3.04
N VAL A 99 5.76 1.37 3.78
CA VAL A 99 6.04 1.25 5.24
C VAL A 99 7.50 0.91 5.49
N SER A 100 8.14 1.55 6.48
CA SER A 100 9.51 1.23 6.89
C SER A 100 9.62 -0.23 7.35
N GLY A 101 10.64 -0.93 6.85
CA GLY A 101 10.98 -2.28 7.34
C GLY A 101 11.88 -2.22 8.57
N MET A 102 12.18 -3.38 9.12
CA MET A 102 13.24 -3.58 10.13
C MET A 102 14.46 -4.26 9.48
N ALA A 103 15.64 -4.08 10.07
CA ALA A 103 16.78 -4.90 9.70
C ALA A 103 16.58 -6.33 10.20
N LEU A 104 16.88 -7.29 9.34
CA LEU A 104 16.77 -8.71 9.64
C LEU A 104 18.13 -9.22 10.11
N GLU A 105 18.56 -8.79 11.30
CA GLU A 105 19.84 -9.17 11.91
C GLU A 105 19.64 -9.68 13.35
N PRO A 106 20.40 -10.69 13.81
CA PRO A 106 21.39 -11.47 13.05
C PRO A 106 20.75 -12.30 11.92
N GLY A 107 21.27 -12.19 10.69
CA GLY A 107 20.65 -12.73 9.49
C GLY A 107 20.36 -14.24 9.51
N PHE A 108 21.10 -15.02 10.32
CA PHE A 108 20.86 -16.46 10.44
C PHE A 108 19.48 -16.79 11.05
N LEU A 109 18.94 -15.94 11.93
CA LEU A 109 17.59 -16.09 12.53
C LEU A 109 16.47 -15.84 11.52
N PHE A 110 16.79 -15.16 10.42
CA PHE A 110 15.85 -14.83 9.34
C PHE A 110 16.10 -15.71 8.10
N SER A 111 16.72 -16.88 8.28
CA SER A 111 16.86 -17.87 7.22
C SER A 111 15.49 -18.42 6.80
N ASN A 112 15.38 -18.88 5.56
CA ASN A 112 14.12 -19.44 5.05
C ASN A 112 13.61 -20.58 5.94
N ASP A 113 14.50 -21.46 6.41
CA ASP A 113 14.14 -22.61 7.23
C ASP A 113 13.55 -22.19 8.59
N ILE A 114 14.12 -21.17 9.23
CA ILE A 114 13.59 -20.65 10.51
C ILE A 114 12.28 -19.89 10.28
N LEU A 115 12.19 -19.06 9.24
CA LEU A 115 10.98 -18.31 8.94
C LEU A 115 9.80 -19.21 8.56
N GLN A 116 10.06 -20.31 7.86
CA GLN A 116 9.04 -21.33 7.52
C GLN A 116 8.42 -21.97 8.77
N ILE A 117 9.12 -21.97 9.91
CA ILE A 117 8.63 -22.52 11.19
C ILE A 117 8.05 -21.39 12.07
N ALA A 118 8.75 -20.26 12.18
CA ALA A 118 8.37 -19.17 13.07
C ALA A 118 7.13 -18.40 12.60
N ILE A 119 6.92 -18.26 11.28
CA ILE A 119 5.76 -17.54 10.74
C ILE A 119 4.45 -18.27 11.07
N PRO A 120 4.26 -19.57 10.76
CA PRO A 120 3.04 -20.29 11.14
C PRO A 120 2.75 -20.22 12.64
N GLU A 121 3.77 -20.36 13.49
CA GLU A 121 3.64 -20.26 14.95
C GLU A 121 3.14 -18.87 15.38
N MET A 122 3.76 -17.80 14.85
CA MET A 122 3.32 -16.44 15.12
C MET A 122 1.87 -16.19 14.67
N LEU A 123 1.47 -16.71 13.51
CA LEU A 123 0.10 -16.56 13.00
C LEU A 123 -0.92 -17.30 13.86
N SER A 124 -0.59 -18.51 14.31
CA SER A 124 -1.39 -19.29 15.26
C SER A 124 -1.57 -18.56 16.60
N GLN A 125 -0.48 -18.06 17.18
CA GLN A 125 -0.52 -17.31 18.45
C GLN A 125 -1.28 -15.98 18.36
N THR A 126 -1.27 -15.34 17.17
CA THR A 126 -1.94 -14.06 16.96
C THR A 126 -3.38 -14.21 16.46
N GLY A 127 -3.81 -15.42 16.09
CA GLY A 127 -5.12 -15.69 15.50
C GLY A 127 -5.29 -15.13 14.09
N ILE A 128 -4.20 -14.91 13.35
CA ILE A 128 -4.23 -14.39 11.98
C ILE A 128 -4.40 -15.56 11.01
N SER A 129 -5.43 -15.50 10.16
CA SER A 129 -5.69 -16.57 9.18
C SER A 129 -4.70 -16.55 8.00
N GLY A 130 -4.53 -17.68 7.31
CA GLY A 130 -3.68 -17.77 6.12
C GLY A 130 -4.06 -16.76 5.03
N ARG A 131 -5.36 -16.49 4.85
CA ARG A 131 -5.86 -15.47 3.92
C ARG A 131 -5.48 -14.04 4.34
N GLN A 132 -5.64 -13.71 5.63
CA GLN A 132 -5.24 -12.40 6.17
C GLN A 132 -3.73 -12.19 6.01
N PHE A 133 -2.93 -13.23 6.25
CA PHE A 133 -1.50 -13.20 6.03
C PHE A 133 -1.14 -13.02 4.54
N ALA A 134 -1.82 -13.74 3.64
CA ALA A 134 -1.62 -13.59 2.20
C ALA A 134 -1.90 -12.15 1.72
N GLN A 135 -2.98 -11.52 2.22
CA GLN A 135 -3.28 -10.12 1.93
C GLN A 135 -2.18 -9.16 2.43
N LEU A 136 -1.57 -9.45 3.58
CA LEU A 136 -0.45 -8.68 4.10
C LEU A 136 0.79 -8.80 3.20
N LEU A 137 1.11 -10.02 2.74
CA LEU A 137 2.20 -10.27 1.81
C LEU A 137 2.00 -9.54 0.48
N ILE A 138 0.80 -9.65 -0.11
CA ILE A 138 0.42 -8.96 -1.35
C ILE A 138 0.55 -7.45 -1.18
N ARG A 139 0.04 -6.90 -0.07
CA ARG A 139 0.16 -5.46 0.20
C ARG A 139 1.62 -5.01 0.31
N ALA A 140 2.45 -5.75 1.05
CA ALA A 140 3.88 -5.46 1.14
C ALA A 140 4.56 -5.52 -0.23
N HIS A 141 4.17 -6.48 -1.07
CA HIS A 141 4.66 -6.60 -2.45
C HIS A 141 4.23 -5.42 -3.33
N GLN A 142 2.96 -4.99 -3.27
CA GLN A 142 2.46 -3.82 -3.97
C GLN A 142 3.16 -2.53 -3.54
N GLU A 143 3.37 -2.34 -2.24
CA GLU A 143 4.08 -1.18 -1.69
C GLU A 143 5.55 -1.18 -2.15
N HIS A 144 6.21 -2.35 -2.17
CA HIS A 144 7.59 -2.48 -2.64
C HIS A 144 7.75 -2.10 -4.12
N HIS A 145 6.78 -2.47 -4.95
CA HIS A 145 6.78 -2.20 -6.39
C HIS A 145 6.08 -0.88 -6.76
N GLN A 146 5.63 -0.08 -5.79
CA GLN A 146 4.84 1.14 -6.03
C GLN A 146 3.64 0.91 -6.96
N ASN A 147 2.97 -0.23 -6.81
CA ASN A 147 1.86 -0.67 -7.65
C ASN A 147 2.18 -0.72 -9.16
N HIS A 148 3.46 -0.86 -9.54
CA HIS A 148 3.90 -0.89 -10.92
C HIS A 148 4.22 -2.32 -11.39
N PHE A 149 3.40 -2.86 -12.28
CA PHE A 149 3.51 -4.23 -12.79
C PHE A 149 3.47 -4.27 -14.34
N PRO A 150 4.57 -3.93 -15.03
CA PRO A 150 4.62 -3.81 -16.50
C PRO A 150 4.11 -5.03 -17.28
N GLU A 151 4.36 -6.23 -16.78
CA GLU A 151 3.96 -7.47 -17.45
C GLU A 151 2.42 -7.64 -17.44
N LEU A 152 1.78 -7.35 -16.30
CA LEU A 152 0.32 -7.41 -16.18
C LEU A 152 -0.34 -6.30 -17.01
N GLU A 153 0.27 -5.11 -17.04
CA GLU A 153 -0.16 -4.00 -17.90
C GLU A 153 -0.12 -4.40 -19.37
N ARG A 154 1.01 -4.95 -19.82
CA ARG A 154 1.19 -5.36 -21.22
C ARG A 154 0.17 -6.43 -21.62
N ALA A 155 0.01 -7.46 -20.79
CA ALA A 155 -0.96 -8.52 -21.05
C ALA A 155 -2.40 -7.98 -21.18
N ALA A 156 -2.79 -7.04 -20.30
CA ALA A 156 -4.11 -6.43 -20.37
C ALA A 156 -4.28 -5.52 -21.60
N GLU A 157 -3.25 -4.77 -21.97
CA GLU A 157 -3.25 -3.90 -23.13
C GLU A 157 -3.25 -4.66 -24.46
N GLU A 158 -2.61 -5.83 -24.52
CA GLU A 158 -2.63 -6.75 -25.67
C GLU A 158 -4.03 -7.33 -25.89
N VAL A 159 -4.72 -7.71 -24.81
CA VAL A 159 -6.10 -8.25 -24.89
C VAL A 159 -7.13 -7.15 -25.17
N GLY A 160 -7.01 -6.00 -24.50
CA GLY A 160 -7.95 -4.88 -24.66
C GLY A 160 -7.68 -3.98 -25.85
N LEU A 161 -6.53 -4.15 -26.52
CA LEU A 161 -6.02 -3.29 -27.60
C LEU A 161 -5.96 -1.81 -27.20
N LYS A 162 -5.69 -1.54 -25.91
CA LYS A 162 -5.65 -0.18 -25.33
C LYS A 162 -6.94 0.63 -25.53
N ARG A 163 -8.07 -0.02 -25.82
CA ARG A 163 -9.36 0.65 -26.01
C ARG A 163 -9.94 1.09 -24.66
N MET A 164 -10.48 2.30 -24.63
CA MET A 164 -11.17 2.85 -23.47
C MET A 164 -12.20 3.90 -23.95
N PRO A 165 -13.46 3.83 -23.50
CA PRO A 165 -14.05 2.81 -22.64
C PRO A 165 -14.34 1.50 -23.39
N LEU A 166 -14.35 0.38 -22.68
CA LEU A 166 -14.88 -0.90 -23.19
C LEU A 166 -16.35 -1.05 -22.79
N SER A 167 -17.19 -1.49 -23.73
CA SER A 167 -18.60 -1.86 -23.47
C SER A 167 -18.70 -3.25 -22.84
N VAL A 168 -19.89 -3.64 -22.37
CA VAL A 168 -20.12 -5.02 -21.88
C VAL A 168 -20.00 -5.99 -23.06
N GLU A 169 -20.49 -5.57 -24.22
CA GLU A 169 -20.45 -6.31 -25.49
C GLU A 169 -19.00 -6.57 -25.93
N ASP A 170 -18.12 -5.56 -25.85
CA ASP A 170 -16.69 -5.74 -26.13
C ASP A 170 -16.06 -6.80 -25.23
N LEU A 171 -16.37 -6.78 -23.93
CA LEU A 171 -15.82 -7.75 -22.98
C LEU A 171 -16.38 -9.16 -23.22
N MET A 172 -17.67 -9.27 -23.56
CA MET A 172 -18.28 -10.54 -23.94
C MET A 172 -17.66 -11.12 -25.21
N GLN A 173 -17.30 -10.27 -26.19
CA GLN A 173 -16.55 -10.69 -27.37
C GLN A 173 -15.15 -11.20 -27.00
N ILE A 174 -14.43 -10.52 -26.11
CA ILE A 174 -13.12 -10.99 -25.62
C ILE A 174 -13.26 -12.36 -24.93
N VAL A 175 -14.27 -12.53 -24.07
CA VAL A 175 -14.58 -13.81 -23.40
C VAL A 175 -14.80 -14.92 -24.45
N GLN A 176 -15.57 -14.65 -25.51
CA GLN A 176 -15.79 -15.61 -26.60
C GLN A 176 -14.52 -15.92 -27.39
N GLN A 177 -13.70 -14.92 -27.71
CA GLN A 177 -12.42 -15.09 -28.42
C GLN A 177 -11.43 -15.94 -27.61
N LEU A 178 -11.47 -15.83 -26.28
CA LEU A 178 -10.70 -16.68 -25.38
C LEU A 178 -11.30 -18.08 -25.23
N GLY A 179 -12.40 -18.42 -25.91
CA GLY A 179 -13.05 -19.72 -25.85
C GLY A 179 -13.77 -19.99 -24.53
N LEU A 180 -14.12 -18.95 -23.78
CA LEU A 180 -14.88 -19.08 -22.54
C LEU A 180 -16.39 -19.10 -22.83
N LYS A 181 -17.13 -19.91 -22.09
CA LYS A 181 -18.59 -20.02 -22.16
C LYS A 181 -19.22 -19.30 -20.97
N VAL A 182 -20.22 -18.47 -21.22
CA VAL A 182 -20.94 -17.76 -20.15
C VAL A 182 -22.26 -18.48 -19.84
N CYS A 183 -22.43 -18.84 -18.57
CA CYS A 183 -23.66 -19.38 -18.00
C CYS A 183 -24.24 -18.36 -17.01
N TRP A 184 -25.56 -18.21 -17.00
CA TRP A 184 -26.23 -17.30 -16.09
C TRP A 184 -26.91 -18.07 -14.96
N PHE A 185 -26.78 -17.58 -13.72
CA PHE A 185 -27.50 -18.10 -12.56
C PHE A 185 -28.24 -16.98 -11.84
N GLU A 186 -29.18 -17.35 -10.97
CA GLU A 186 -29.94 -16.41 -10.16
C GLU A 186 -29.75 -16.74 -8.68
N GLN A 187 -29.25 -15.79 -7.91
CA GLN A 187 -29.16 -15.88 -6.46
C GLN A 187 -29.27 -14.49 -5.86
N THR A 188 -30.12 -14.35 -4.84
CA THR A 188 -30.36 -13.08 -4.15
C THR A 188 -29.31 -12.82 -3.07
N PRO A 189 -29.15 -11.56 -2.61
CA PRO A 189 -28.37 -11.25 -1.42
C PRO A 189 -28.81 -12.10 -0.23
N LYS A 190 -27.83 -12.59 0.53
CA LYS A 190 -28.02 -13.27 1.82
C LYS A 190 -27.33 -12.48 2.91
N GLU A 191 -27.93 -12.40 4.09
CA GLU A 191 -27.29 -11.80 5.25
C GLU A 191 -26.32 -12.80 5.87
N VAL A 192 -25.09 -12.35 6.10
CA VAL A 192 -24.00 -13.14 6.67
C VAL A 192 -23.37 -12.33 7.80
N LEU A 193 -23.12 -13.01 8.92
CA LEU A 193 -22.37 -12.45 10.04
C LEU A 193 -20.88 -12.47 9.69
N ASP A 194 -20.21 -11.33 9.77
CA ASP A 194 -18.78 -11.24 9.45
C ASP A 194 -17.87 -11.62 10.62
N GLU A 195 -16.55 -11.67 10.38
CA GLU A 195 -15.51 -11.99 11.39
C GLU A 195 -15.53 -11.03 12.62
N LEU A 196 -16.15 -9.85 12.50
CA LEU A 196 -16.28 -8.86 13.56
C LEU A 196 -17.66 -8.89 14.23
N GLY A 197 -18.49 -9.90 13.92
CA GLY A 197 -19.85 -10.04 14.45
C GLY A 197 -20.88 -9.12 13.81
N VAL A 198 -20.56 -8.49 12.68
CA VAL A 198 -21.41 -7.51 12.00
C VAL A 198 -22.24 -8.20 10.92
N LEU A 199 -23.56 -8.03 10.98
CA LEU A 199 -24.45 -8.47 9.91
C LEU A 199 -24.22 -7.61 8.66
N SER A 200 -23.91 -8.27 7.54
CA SER A 200 -23.80 -7.61 6.24
C SER A 200 -24.43 -8.44 5.14
N LYS A 201 -24.94 -7.79 4.09
CA LYS A 201 -25.52 -8.47 2.94
C LYS A 201 -24.40 -8.90 1.99
N ASN A 202 -24.41 -10.17 1.60
CA ASN A 202 -23.49 -10.77 0.65
C ASN A 202 -24.25 -11.29 -0.58
N VAL A 203 -23.69 -11.04 -1.75
CA VAL A 203 -24.20 -11.50 -3.05
C VAL A 203 -23.09 -12.24 -3.77
N PRO A 204 -23.23 -13.54 -4.08
CA PRO A 204 -22.34 -14.19 -5.03
C PRO A 204 -22.59 -13.63 -6.42
N THR A 205 -21.56 -13.06 -7.02
CA THR A 205 -21.66 -12.36 -8.31
C THR A 205 -21.21 -13.23 -9.46
N SER A 206 -20.14 -13.99 -9.29
CA SER A 206 -19.63 -14.85 -10.34
C SER A 206 -18.71 -15.94 -9.80
N TYR A 207 -18.51 -17.01 -10.56
CA TYR A 207 -17.48 -18.00 -10.29
C TYR A 207 -17.02 -18.66 -11.59
N PHE A 208 -15.84 -19.27 -11.56
CA PHE A 208 -15.24 -19.93 -12.71
C PHE A 208 -15.23 -21.43 -12.49
N LEU A 209 -15.80 -22.20 -13.43
CA LEU A 209 -15.69 -23.64 -13.50
C LEU A 209 -14.68 -24.01 -14.57
N PRO A 210 -13.50 -24.53 -14.19
CA PRO A 210 -12.51 -25.02 -15.14
C PRO A 210 -13.10 -26.07 -16.10
N PRO A 211 -12.61 -26.12 -17.35
CA PRO A 211 -11.52 -25.31 -17.89
C PRO A 211 -11.99 -24.05 -18.64
N ALA A 212 -13.29 -23.76 -18.76
CA ALA A 212 -13.73 -22.69 -19.66
C ALA A 212 -15.11 -22.08 -19.37
N THR A 213 -15.77 -22.41 -18.26
CA THR A 213 -17.15 -21.98 -18.02
C THR A 213 -17.21 -20.89 -16.95
N LEU A 214 -17.67 -19.71 -17.33
CA LEU A 214 -17.89 -18.57 -16.46
C LEU A 214 -19.36 -18.51 -16.05
N HIS A 215 -19.64 -18.59 -14.76
CA HIS A 215 -20.99 -18.40 -14.21
C HIS A 215 -21.15 -16.97 -13.70
N LEU A 216 -22.17 -16.26 -14.19
CA LEU A 216 -22.50 -14.89 -13.82
C LEU A 216 -23.90 -14.81 -13.23
N ASN A 217 -24.06 -14.04 -12.15
CA ASN A 217 -25.37 -13.77 -11.58
C ASN A 217 -26.15 -12.81 -12.50
N LYS A 218 -27.40 -13.14 -12.85
CA LYS A 218 -28.25 -12.28 -13.70
C LYS A 218 -28.47 -10.88 -13.12
N LEU A 219 -28.36 -10.72 -11.80
CA LEU A 219 -28.40 -9.40 -11.15
C LEU A 219 -27.39 -8.42 -11.77
N LEU A 220 -26.22 -8.91 -12.22
CA LEU A 220 -25.18 -8.08 -12.82
C LEU A 220 -25.61 -7.35 -14.09
N GLN A 221 -26.64 -7.84 -14.80
CA GLN A 221 -27.14 -7.20 -16.02
C GLN A 221 -27.70 -5.80 -15.76
N GLN A 222 -28.19 -5.54 -14.54
CA GLN A 222 -28.69 -4.23 -14.12
C GLN A 222 -27.55 -3.27 -13.69
N TRP A 223 -26.33 -3.79 -13.54
CA TRP A 223 -25.17 -3.08 -12.99
C TRP A 223 -23.96 -3.18 -13.93
N PRO A 224 -23.98 -2.47 -15.07
CA PRO A 224 -23.02 -2.66 -16.15
C PRO A 224 -21.57 -2.41 -15.72
N THR A 225 -21.31 -1.43 -14.86
CA THR A 225 -19.94 -1.17 -14.35
C THR A 225 -19.40 -2.33 -13.52
N ARG A 226 -20.26 -3.01 -12.73
CA ARG A 226 -19.88 -4.21 -11.98
C ARG A 226 -19.69 -5.40 -12.91
N LEU A 227 -20.62 -5.61 -13.86
CA LEU A 227 -20.51 -6.68 -14.86
C LEU A 227 -19.21 -6.59 -15.66
N LYS A 228 -18.83 -5.38 -16.11
CA LYS A 228 -17.54 -5.14 -16.78
C LYS A 228 -16.36 -5.57 -15.92
N TYR A 229 -16.36 -5.20 -14.63
CA TYR A 229 -15.31 -5.61 -13.71
C TYR A 229 -15.25 -7.13 -13.53
N GLU A 230 -16.37 -7.79 -13.30
CA GLU A 230 -16.45 -9.26 -13.17
C GLU A 230 -15.87 -9.95 -14.41
N LEU A 231 -16.33 -9.58 -15.61
CA LEU A 231 -15.82 -10.11 -16.87
C LEU A 231 -14.31 -9.89 -16.99
N ALA A 232 -13.82 -8.68 -16.71
CA ALA A 232 -12.40 -8.35 -16.79
C ALA A 232 -11.52 -9.16 -15.83
N VAL A 233 -11.99 -9.45 -14.60
CA VAL A 233 -11.24 -10.31 -13.65
C VAL A 233 -11.20 -11.76 -14.14
N HIS A 234 -12.26 -12.26 -14.80
CA HIS A 234 -12.26 -13.61 -15.38
C HIS A 234 -11.43 -13.73 -16.65
N ILE A 235 -11.42 -12.69 -17.49
CA ILE A 235 -10.49 -12.56 -18.62
C ILE A 235 -9.06 -12.63 -18.10
N GLY A 236 -8.73 -11.84 -17.07
CA GLY A 236 -7.40 -11.85 -16.45
C GLY A 236 -6.99 -13.22 -15.95
N HIS A 237 -7.88 -13.92 -15.23
CA HIS A 237 -7.63 -15.29 -14.77
C HIS A 237 -7.34 -16.24 -15.93
N ALA A 238 -8.15 -16.19 -17.00
CA ALA A 238 -8.00 -17.07 -18.16
C ALA A 238 -6.68 -16.82 -18.91
N VAL A 239 -6.27 -15.55 -19.03
CA VAL A 239 -5.04 -15.13 -19.73
C VAL A 239 -3.79 -15.46 -18.92
N LEU A 240 -3.82 -15.25 -17.60
CA LEU A 240 -2.63 -15.37 -16.75
C LEU A 240 -2.42 -16.78 -16.17
N HIS A 241 -3.49 -17.58 -16.06
CA HIS A 241 -3.46 -18.85 -15.31
C HIS A 241 -3.96 -20.06 -16.10
N ASN A 242 -3.91 -20.00 -17.44
CA ASN A 242 -4.21 -21.11 -18.36
C ASN A 242 -5.57 -21.79 -18.18
N LYS A 243 -6.55 -21.12 -17.54
CA LYS A 243 -7.91 -21.61 -17.29
C LYS A 243 -8.06 -22.90 -16.46
N ASP A 244 -6.96 -23.59 -16.14
CA ASP A 244 -6.97 -24.82 -15.35
C ASP A 244 -6.97 -24.55 -13.83
N GLY A 245 -6.71 -23.31 -13.43
CA GLY A 245 -6.68 -22.92 -12.02
C GLY A 245 -8.08 -22.80 -11.40
N VAL A 246 -8.27 -23.42 -10.23
CA VAL A 246 -9.40 -23.13 -9.33
C VAL A 246 -9.31 -21.64 -8.94
N LYS A 247 -10.36 -20.89 -9.28
CA LYS A 247 -10.51 -19.48 -8.90
C LYS A 247 -11.56 -19.38 -7.80
N SER A 248 -11.28 -18.56 -6.79
CA SER A 248 -12.25 -18.23 -5.75
C SER A 248 -13.51 -17.63 -6.40
N GLY A 249 -14.69 -18.04 -5.93
CA GLY A 249 -15.93 -17.36 -6.29
C GLY A 249 -15.87 -15.89 -5.91
N MET A 250 -16.35 -15.01 -6.79
CA MET A 250 -16.46 -13.58 -6.50
C MET A 250 -17.76 -13.31 -5.76
N MET A 251 -17.65 -12.54 -4.68
CA MET A 251 -18.78 -12.07 -3.89
C MET A 251 -18.69 -10.57 -3.66
N VAL A 252 -19.85 -9.93 -3.54
CA VAL A 252 -19.99 -8.54 -3.10
C VAL A 252 -20.67 -8.51 -1.75
N GLY A 253 -20.06 -7.79 -0.82
CA GLY A 253 -20.59 -7.53 0.51
C GLY A 253 -19.47 -7.20 1.49
N GLY A 254 -19.86 -6.80 2.70
CA GLY A 254 -18.96 -6.43 3.79
C GLY A 254 -18.32 -7.65 4.47
N ALA A 255 -18.98 -8.80 4.48
CA ALA A 255 -18.48 -10.05 5.06
C ALA A 255 -17.70 -10.86 4.03
N PHE A 256 -16.47 -11.26 4.38
CA PHE A 256 -15.88 -12.44 3.75
C PHE A 256 -16.54 -13.63 4.45
N GLU A 257 -17.17 -14.54 3.69
CA GLU A 257 -17.39 -15.88 4.23
C GLU A 257 -16.00 -16.47 4.48
N SER A 258 -15.59 -16.51 5.74
CA SER A 258 -14.74 -17.59 6.20
C SER A 258 -15.63 -18.83 6.11
N VAL A 259 -15.46 -19.61 5.04
CA VAL A 259 -15.78 -21.02 5.21
C VAL A 259 -14.85 -21.48 6.33
N PRO A 260 -15.37 -21.94 7.48
CA PRO A 260 -14.51 -22.46 8.54
C PRO A 260 -13.92 -23.76 8.00
N THR A 261 -12.78 -23.67 7.33
CA THR A 261 -11.88 -24.81 7.24
C THR A 261 -11.21 -24.87 8.60
N ASP A 262 -11.47 -25.94 9.36
CA ASP A 262 -10.87 -26.26 10.67
C ASP A 262 -9.32 -26.29 10.68
N ASP A 263 -8.67 -26.02 9.55
CA ASP A 263 -7.23 -25.93 9.45
C ASP A 263 -6.74 -24.56 9.93
N SER A 264 -6.31 -24.52 11.19
CA SER A 264 -5.49 -23.45 11.77
C SER A 264 -4.11 -23.29 11.11
N ALA A 265 -3.77 -24.17 10.16
CA ALA A 265 -2.52 -24.14 9.42
C ALA A 265 -2.65 -23.30 8.15
N VAL A 266 -1.72 -22.35 7.95
CA VAL A 266 -1.62 -21.59 6.70
C VAL A 266 -1.21 -22.54 5.56
N ALA A 267 -2.15 -22.85 4.66
CA ALA A 267 -1.85 -23.65 3.48
C ALA A 267 -1.15 -22.78 2.42
N PRO A 268 -0.02 -23.23 1.82
CA PRO A 268 0.61 -22.53 0.69
C PRO A 268 -0.34 -22.26 -0.48
N GLN A 269 -1.35 -23.11 -0.62
CA GLN A 269 -2.39 -23.01 -1.63
C GLN A 269 -3.24 -21.75 -1.46
N ASP A 270 -3.56 -21.34 -0.23
CA ASP A 270 -4.34 -20.12 0.05
C ASP A 270 -3.59 -18.86 -0.37
N ILE A 271 -2.27 -18.85 -0.13
CA ILE A 271 -1.39 -17.75 -0.55
C ILE A 271 -1.36 -17.67 -2.08
N LEU A 272 -1.25 -18.80 -2.76
CA LEU A 272 -1.26 -18.85 -4.22
C LEU A 272 -2.61 -18.38 -4.80
N HIS A 273 -3.73 -18.80 -4.22
CA HIS A 273 -5.05 -18.33 -4.64
C HIS A 273 -5.22 -16.82 -4.44
N ALA A 274 -4.83 -16.29 -3.29
CA ALA A 274 -4.87 -14.86 -3.03
C ALA A 274 -3.97 -14.07 -4.01
N TRP A 275 -2.79 -14.60 -4.35
CA TRP A 275 -1.90 -14.01 -5.35
C TRP A 275 -2.54 -13.96 -6.74
N ARG A 276 -3.13 -15.07 -7.20
CA ARG A 276 -3.85 -15.13 -8.48
C ARG A 276 -5.05 -14.20 -8.54
N ASP A 277 -5.80 -14.09 -7.45
CA ASP A 277 -6.92 -13.16 -7.32
C ASP A 277 -6.43 -11.70 -7.43
N PHE A 278 -5.27 -11.39 -6.83
CA PHE A 278 -4.63 -10.09 -6.99
C PHE A 278 -4.21 -9.82 -8.45
N GLU A 279 -3.49 -10.74 -9.10
CA GLU A 279 -3.03 -10.59 -10.48
C GLU A 279 -4.20 -10.38 -11.44
N SER A 280 -5.26 -11.19 -11.29
CA SER A 280 -6.49 -11.07 -12.06
C SER A 280 -7.22 -9.76 -11.80
N SER A 281 -7.25 -9.27 -10.56
CA SER A 281 -7.85 -7.99 -10.21
C SER A 281 -7.05 -6.80 -10.75
N PHE A 282 -5.72 -6.88 -10.74
CA PHE A 282 -4.85 -5.84 -11.28
C PHE A 282 -5.01 -5.78 -12.80
N PHE A 283 -4.95 -6.94 -13.47
CA PHE A 283 -5.21 -7.09 -14.89
C PHE A 283 -6.56 -6.47 -15.28
N ALA A 284 -7.63 -6.75 -14.52
CA ALA A 284 -8.95 -6.19 -14.80
C ALA A 284 -8.96 -4.65 -14.79
N GLY A 285 -8.26 -4.05 -13.83
CA GLY A 285 -8.08 -2.60 -13.79
C GLY A 285 -7.30 -2.07 -14.99
N ALA A 286 -6.24 -2.75 -15.40
CA ALA A 286 -5.45 -2.39 -16.58
C ALA A 286 -6.22 -2.59 -17.91
N LEU A 287 -7.08 -3.60 -18.00
CA LEU A 287 -7.91 -3.87 -19.17
C LEU A 287 -8.99 -2.80 -19.34
N LEU A 288 -9.70 -2.46 -18.26
CA LEU A 288 -10.78 -1.47 -18.29
C LEU A 288 -10.26 -0.03 -18.37
N CYS A 289 -9.09 0.22 -17.77
CA CYS A 289 -8.43 1.51 -17.75
C CYS A 289 -6.95 1.36 -18.17
N PRO A 290 -6.67 1.19 -19.48
CA PRO A 290 -5.31 1.07 -20.01
C PRO A 290 -4.43 2.25 -19.61
N LYS A 291 -3.13 2.01 -19.38
CA LYS A 291 -2.27 2.96 -18.66
C LYS A 291 -2.25 4.35 -19.29
N MET A 292 -1.92 4.43 -20.57
CA MET A 292 -1.79 5.72 -21.27
C MET A 292 -3.14 6.41 -21.52
N PRO A 293 -4.18 5.75 -22.07
CA PRO A 293 -5.51 6.36 -22.23
C PRO A 293 -6.10 6.86 -20.92
N PHE A 294 -6.04 6.07 -19.85
CA PHE A 294 -6.61 6.45 -18.57
C PHE A 294 -5.82 7.58 -17.91
N ARG A 295 -4.49 7.58 -18.00
CA ARG A 295 -3.67 8.71 -17.55
C ARG A 295 -4.03 10.01 -18.27
N GLN A 296 -4.20 9.98 -19.60
CA GLN A 296 -4.62 11.17 -20.35
C GLN A 296 -6.00 11.66 -19.93
N LEU A 297 -6.94 10.75 -19.61
CA LEU A 297 -8.23 11.13 -19.05
C LEU A 297 -8.08 11.82 -17.70
N LEU A 298 -7.29 11.25 -16.78
CA LEU A 298 -7.03 11.83 -15.46
C LEU A 298 -6.37 13.21 -15.56
N ASP A 299 -5.37 13.36 -16.42
CA ASP A 299 -4.69 14.64 -16.65
C ASP A 299 -5.66 15.69 -17.19
N LYS A 300 -6.58 15.33 -18.12
CA LYS A 300 -7.60 16.26 -18.62
C LYS A 300 -8.65 16.64 -17.58
N GLN A 301 -8.94 15.75 -16.64
CA GLN A 301 -9.97 15.96 -15.63
C GLN A 301 -9.40 16.44 -14.27
N GLY A 302 -8.08 16.64 -14.15
CA GLY A 302 -7.45 17.07 -12.90
C GLY A 302 -7.56 16.05 -11.76
N TYR A 303 -7.51 14.75 -12.10
CA TYR A 303 -7.59 13.61 -11.17
C TYR A 303 -8.87 13.56 -10.31
N GLU A 304 -9.98 14.09 -10.83
CA GLU A 304 -11.29 14.01 -10.18
C GLU A 304 -11.83 12.57 -10.15
N ILE A 305 -12.46 12.18 -9.03
CA ILE A 305 -13.13 10.87 -8.91
C ILE A 305 -14.19 10.67 -10.00
N SER A 306 -14.93 11.72 -10.35
CA SER A 306 -15.98 11.71 -11.39
C SER A 306 -15.50 11.25 -12.77
N SER A 307 -14.18 11.24 -13.03
CA SER A 307 -13.58 10.66 -14.23
C SER A 307 -13.99 9.20 -14.47
N HIS A 308 -14.41 8.48 -13.42
CA HIS A 308 -14.90 7.11 -13.53
C HIS A 308 -16.14 6.99 -14.44
N HIS A 309 -16.97 8.04 -14.54
CA HIS A 309 -18.13 8.06 -15.42
C HIS A 309 -17.72 8.04 -16.89
N LEU A 310 -16.71 8.83 -17.26
CA LEU A 310 -16.16 8.87 -18.63
C LEU A 310 -15.43 7.57 -19.00
N ALA A 311 -14.74 6.95 -18.04
CA ALA A 311 -14.13 5.64 -18.22
C ALA A 311 -15.17 4.49 -18.24
N GLY A 312 -16.40 4.74 -17.80
CA GLY A 312 -17.47 3.74 -17.76
C GLY A 312 -17.20 2.61 -16.77
N VAL A 313 -16.55 2.92 -15.64
CA VAL A 313 -16.20 1.99 -14.54
C VAL A 313 -16.73 2.50 -13.20
N SER A 314 -16.64 1.69 -12.14
CA SER A 314 -16.98 2.14 -10.79
C SER A 314 -15.91 3.08 -10.22
N ALA A 315 -16.30 3.94 -9.28
CA ALA A 315 -15.36 4.82 -8.56
C ALA A 315 -14.19 4.05 -7.94
N SER A 316 -14.46 2.87 -7.35
CA SER A 316 -13.43 2.01 -6.76
C SER A 316 -12.38 1.55 -7.79
N VAL A 317 -12.79 1.20 -9.02
CA VAL A 317 -11.83 0.80 -10.08
C VAL A 317 -11.01 2.00 -10.51
N ALA A 318 -11.64 3.15 -10.76
CA ALA A 318 -10.94 4.37 -11.15
C ALA A 318 -9.93 4.83 -10.09
N MET A 319 -10.33 4.88 -8.81
CA MET A 319 -9.47 5.32 -7.71
C MET A 319 -8.30 4.36 -7.46
N ARG A 320 -8.52 3.03 -7.50
CA ARG A 320 -7.42 2.06 -7.45
C ARG A 320 -6.48 2.20 -8.64
N ARG A 321 -7.00 2.56 -9.81
CA ARG A 321 -6.19 2.73 -11.01
C ARG A 321 -5.37 4.02 -10.97
N MET A 322 -5.89 5.11 -10.39
CA MET A 322 -5.13 6.36 -10.19
C MET A 322 -3.79 6.09 -9.49
N THR A 323 -3.76 5.20 -8.49
CA THR A 323 -2.53 4.88 -7.74
C THR A 323 -1.48 4.12 -8.54
N ALA A 324 -1.84 3.56 -9.71
CA ALA A 324 -0.94 2.79 -10.57
C ALA A 324 -0.49 3.55 -11.83
N VAL A 325 -1.33 4.47 -12.34
CA VAL A 325 -1.05 5.19 -13.60
C VAL A 325 -0.55 6.61 -13.41
N SER A 326 -0.77 7.21 -12.25
CA SER A 326 -0.32 8.57 -11.94
C SER A 326 1.21 8.65 -12.06
N PRO A 327 1.75 9.74 -12.63
CA PRO A 327 3.20 9.99 -12.59
C PRO A 327 3.70 10.24 -11.16
N TYR A 328 2.82 10.71 -10.27
CA TYR A 328 3.15 10.87 -8.86
C TYR A 328 2.97 9.53 -8.15
N SER A 329 3.99 9.05 -7.41
CA SER A 329 3.97 7.71 -6.82
C SER A 329 3.45 7.64 -5.38
N HIS A 330 3.31 8.77 -4.70
CA HIS A 330 3.02 8.80 -3.26
C HIS A 330 1.52 8.81 -2.97
N TRP A 331 0.81 7.80 -3.47
CA TRP A 331 -0.62 7.60 -3.27
C TRP A 331 -0.94 6.60 -2.17
N HIS A 332 -2.14 6.72 -1.62
CA HIS A 332 -2.81 5.68 -0.86
C HIS A 332 -4.27 5.55 -1.32
N TYR A 333 -4.85 4.38 -1.07
CA TYR A 333 -6.25 4.08 -1.34
C TYR A 333 -6.83 3.22 -0.21
N PHE A 334 -8.03 3.56 0.23
CA PHE A 334 -8.80 2.82 1.22
C PHE A 334 -10.23 2.58 0.73
N ASP A 335 -10.71 1.36 0.94
CA ASP A 335 -12.11 0.96 0.79
C ASP A 335 -12.61 0.50 2.16
N ALA A 336 -13.45 1.32 2.79
CA ALA A 336 -13.85 1.19 4.18
C ALA A 336 -15.35 0.91 4.33
N TYR A 337 -15.67 -0.16 5.02
CA TYR A 337 -17.02 -0.53 5.43
C TYR A 337 -17.24 -0.21 6.91
N THR A 338 -18.46 0.18 7.27
CA THR A 338 -18.88 0.34 8.66
C THR A 338 -19.35 -0.98 9.26
N PRO A 339 -19.03 -1.25 10.55
CA PRO A 339 -18.14 -0.51 11.44
C PRO A 339 -16.67 -0.98 11.28
N GLY A 340 -15.76 -0.06 10.96
CA GLY A 340 -14.32 -0.25 11.17
C GLY A 340 -13.67 -1.39 10.36
N LYS A 341 -14.06 -1.63 9.11
CA LYS A 341 -13.47 -2.67 8.25
C LYS A 341 -12.85 -2.08 7.00
N LEU A 342 -11.57 -2.38 6.72
CA LEU A 342 -10.94 -2.01 5.45
C LEU A 342 -10.88 -3.22 4.52
N LYS A 343 -11.68 -3.20 3.46
CA LYS A 343 -11.77 -4.27 2.47
C LYS A 343 -10.58 -4.29 1.52
N ALA A 344 -10.14 -3.12 1.07
CA ALA A 344 -8.99 -2.96 0.20
C ALA A 344 -8.14 -1.79 0.66
N VAL A 345 -6.81 -1.98 0.63
CA VAL A 345 -5.85 -0.99 1.11
C VAL A 345 -4.60 -1.00 0.25
N TYR A 346 -4.17 0.18 -0.16
CA TYR A 346 -2.87 0.42 -0.78
C TYR A 346 -2.20 1.65 -0.15
N ARG A 347 -0.89 1.60 0.11
CA ARG A 347 -0.12 2.64 0.82
C ARG A 347 1.23 2.90 0.16
N GLY A 348 1.22 3.33 -1.10
CA GLY A 348 2.44 3.71 -1.82
C GLY A 348 3.23 4.84 -1.15
N ASN A 349 2.56 5.71 -0.39
CA ASN A 349 3.21 6.74 0.43
C ASN A 349 3.64 6.29 1.83
N GLY A 350 3.34 5.07 2.25
CA GLY A 350 3.68 4.56 3.58
C GLY A 350 2.85 5.13 4.74
N ILE A 351 1.71 5.79 4.45
CA ILE A 351 0.81 6.29 5.50
C ILE A 351 0.41 5.17 6.48
N PRO A 352 0.39 5.40 7.80
CA PRO A 352 -0.17 4.46 8.76
C PRO A 352 -1.61 4.07 8.42
N LEU A 353 -2.07 2.91 8.90
CA LEU A 353 -3.49 2.56 8.76
C LEU A 353 -4.32 3.38 9.76
N PRO A 354 -5.55 3.79 9.38
CA PRO A 354 -6.46 4.45 10.31
C PRO A 354 -6.93 3.51 11.44
N TRP A 355 -6.93 2.19 11.19
CA TRP A 355 -7.11 1.13 12.17
C TRP A 355 -6.49 -0.19 11.67
N GLY A 356 -6.26 -1.16 12.56
CA GLY A 356 -5.76 -2.48 12.16
C GLY A 356 -6.83 -3.28 11.41
N ASN A 357 -6.52 -3.82 10.22
CA ASN A 357 -7.47 -4.64 9.46
C ASN A 357 -7.81 -5.98 10.12
N MET A 358 -7.01 -6.43 11.10
CA MET A 358 -7.07 -7.79 11.65
C MET A 358 -7.69 -7.84 13.06
N ARG A 359 -7.91 -6.70 13.72
CA ARG A 359 -8.57 -6.58 15.02
C ARG A 359 -9.31 -5.25 15.12
N GLN A 360 -10.46 -5.25 15.78
CA GLN A 360 -11.17 -4.02 16.11
C GLN A 360 -10.25 -3.11 16.93
N VAL A 361 -10.09 -1.85 16.49
CA VAL A 361 -9.30 -0.85 17.22
C VAL A 361 -10.23 -0.17 18.21
N GLU A 362 -9.84 -0.15 19.49
CA GLU A 362 -10.65 0.43 20.57
C GLU A 362 -10.81 1.96 20.41
N ASP A 363 -9.77 2.67 19.93
CA ASP A 363 -9.76 4.14 19.83
C ASP A 363 -9.40 4.66 18.42
N PRO A 364 -10.25 4.50 17.39
CA PRO A 364 -9.96 4.99 16.05
C PRO A 364 -10.14 6.51 15.94
N CYS A 365 -9.14 7.22 15.41
CA CYS A 365 -9.22 8.67 15.24
C CYS A 365 -10.38 9.08 14.31
N GLN A 366 -11.44 9.69 14.84
CA GLN A 366 -12.64 10.10 14.07
C GLN A 366 -12.40 11.24 13.07
N HIS A 367 -11.20 11.84 13.07
CA HIS A 367 -10.86 12.98 12.21
C HIS A 367 -10.31 12.60 10.84
N TRP A 368 -10.10 11.31 10.57
CA TRP A 368 -9.75 10.87 9.22
C TRP A 368 -10.91 11.17 8.26
N ALA A 369 -10.58 11.58 7.03
CA ALA A 369 -11.56 11.89 5.99
C ALA A 369 -12.54 10.73 5.74
N VAL A 370 -12.05 9.49 5.85
CA VAL A 370 -12.85 8.26 5.72
C VAL A 370 -13.98 8.19 6.74
N PHE A 371 -13.72 8.53 8.01
CA PHE A 371 -14.71 8.45 9.09
C PHE A 371 -15.75 9.54 9.00
N ARG A 372 -15.30 10.78 8.79
CA ARG A 372 -16.20 11.94 8.65
C ARG A 372 -17.18 11.77 7.50
N MET A 373 -16.81 11.01 6.47
CA MET A 373 -17.69 10.72 5.34
C MET A 373 -18.80 9.72 5.67
N PHE A 374 -18.67 8.87 6.69
CA PHE A 374 -19.79 8.03 7.14
C PHE A 374 -20.93 8.88 7.71
N GLU A 375 -20.58 9.93 8.46
CA GLU A 375 -21.50 10.89 9.09
C GLU A 375 -22.03 11.96 8.12
N ALA A 376 -21.36 12.17 6.99
CA ALA A 376 -21.78 13.15 5.99
C ALA A 376 -23.06 12.72 5.26
N ALA A 377 -23.84 13.71 4.85
CA ALA A 377 -25.00 13.51 3.98
C ALA A 377 -24.58 12.80 2.67
N GLU A 378 -25.47 11.95 2.15
CA GLU A 378 -25.24 11.25 0.89
C GLU A 378 -24.92 12.25 -0.22
N SER A 379 -23.93 11.93 -1.07
CA SER A 379 -23.45 12.74 -2.21
C SER A 379 -22.38 13.81 -1.94
N ALA A 380 -21.90 13.98 -0.69
CA ALA A 380 -20.80 14.91 -0.44
C ALA A 380 -19.46 14.32 -0.92
N HIS A 381 -18.68 15.06 -1.70
CA HIS A 381 -17.23 14.83 -1.84
C HIS A 381 -16.51 15.65 -0.77
N SER A 382 -15.56 15.05 -0.06
CA SER A 382 -14.81 15.78 0.96
C SER A 382 -13.32 15.66 0.73
N ALA A 383 -12.79 16.60 -0.05
CA ALA A 383 -11.36 16.92 -0.01
C ALA A 383 -10.99 17.40 1.39
N GLN A 384 -9.91 16.85 1.96
CA GLN A 384 -9.40 17.18 3.28
C GLN A 384 -7.86 17.24 3.27
N LEU A 385 -7.31 18.36 3.73
CA LEU A 385 -5.89 18.50 4.07
C LEU A 385 -5.69 17.99 5.51
N SER A 386 -4.76 17.05 5.68
CA SER A 386 -4.52 16.38 6.97
C SER A 386 -3.05 16.40 7.34
N ILE A 387 -2.75 16.56 8.63
CA ILE A 387 -1.40 16.48 9.19
C ILE A 387 -1.35 15.25 10.09
N LEU A 388 -0.36 14.39 9.87
CA LEU A 388 -0.16 13.16 10.62
C LEU A 388 1.33 12.98 10.97
N ASP A 389 1.62 12.69 12.22
CA ASP A 389 2.96 12.29 12.64
C ASP A 389 3.27 10.87 12.18
N VAL A 390 4.39 10.70 11.48
CA VAL A 390 4.93 9.42 11.07
C VAL A 390 6.39 9.36 11.53
N GLN A 391 6.71 8.42 12.42
CA GLN A 391 8.06 8.26 12.99
C GLN A 391 8.59 9.55 13.66
N GLY A 392 7.72 10.30 14.33
CA GLY A 392 8.07 11.54 15.01
C GLY A 392 8.16 12.79 14.12
N GLN A 393 7.93 12.66 12.81
CA GLN A 393 7.91 13.77 11.87
C GLN A 393 6.51 14.02 11.29
N PRO A 394 6.01 15.26 11.26
CA PRO A 394 4.72 15.57 10.66
C PRO A 394 4.79 15.50 9.15
N ARG A 395 3.79 14.85 8.55
CA ARG A 395 3.61 14.81 7.10
C ARG A 395 2.26 15.42 6.72
N ILE A 396 2.23 16.07 5.57
CA ILE A 396 1.06 16.74 5.02
C ILE A 396 0.44 15.81 3.97
N TYR A 397 -0.76 15.33 4.26
CA TYR A 397 -1.56 14.52 3.34
C TYR A 397 -2.74 15.31 2.81
N CYS A 398 -3.14 15.00 1.59
CA CYS A 398 -4.42 15.43 1.06
C CYS A 398 -5.20 14.21 0.59
N CYS A 399 -6.48 14.12 0.97
CA CYS A 399 -7.33 12.99 0.61
C CYS A 399 -8.65 13.50 0.04
N GLU A 400 -9.23 12.72 -0.87
CA GLU A 400 -10.61 12.85 -1.30
C GLU A 400 -11.37 11.57 -0.99
N SER A 401 -12.53 11.73 -0.35
CA SER A 401 -13.41 10.62 0.01
C SER A 401 -14.78 10.77 -0.65
N THR A 402 -15.42 9.63 -0.93
CA THR A 402 -16.80 9.53 -1.45
C THR A 402 -17.52 8.35 -0.80
N LYS A 403 -18.78 8.55 -0.43
CA LYS A 403 -19.67 7.48 0.06
C LYS A 403 -20.36 6.81 -1.13
N VAL A 404 -20.40 5.48 -1.15
CA VAL A 404 -21.02 4.68 -2.21
C VAL A 404 -21.72 3.46 -1.60
N SER A 405 -22.63 2.86 -2.35
CA SER A 405 -23.28 1.59 -1.97
C SER A 405 -22.79 0.47 -2.86
N ASP A 406 -22.53 -0.70 -2.28
CA ASP A 406 -22.21 -1.90 -3.06
C ASP A 406 -23.46 -2.56 -3.65
N LEU A 407 -23.26 -3.60 -4.47
CA LEU A 407 -24.34 -4.36 -5.12
C LEU A 407 -25.34 -4.97 -4.12
N ALA A 408 -24.87 -5.28 -2.91
CA ALA A 408 -25.70 -5.87 -1.86
C ALA A 408 -26.42 -4.80 -1.02
N GLY A 409 -26.22 -3.51 -1.31
CA GLY A 409 -26.83 -2.39 -0.63
C GLY A 409 -26.07 -1.94 0.62
N ASN A 410 -24.85 -2.44 0.87
CA ASN A 410 -24.05 -1.98 2.01
C ASN A 410 -23.34 -0.66 1.66
N ALA A 411 -23.46 0.33 2.55
CA ALA A 411 -22.73 1.58 2.42
C ALA A 411 -21.25 1.40 2.77
N HIS A 412 -20.37 2.00 1.98
CA HIS A 412 -18.94 2.06 2.23
C HIS A 412 -18.35 3.39 1.75
N VAL A 413 -17.16 3.72 2.23
CA VAL A 413 -16.44 4.95 1.88
C VAL A 413 -15.18 4.57 1.13
N LEU A 414 -15.04 5.15 -0.06
CA LEU A 414 -13.83 5.10 -0.86
C LEU A 414 -13.01 6.35 -0.57
N CYS A 415 -11.71 6.18 -0.37
CA CYS A 415 -10.79 7.29 -0.15
C CYS A 415 -9.51 7.08 -0.96
N ALA A 416 -9.12 8.10 -1.70
CA ALA A 416 -7.82 8.20 -2.33
C ALA A 416 -7.11 9.42 -1.74
N GLY A 417 -5.81 9.32 -1.54
CA GLY A 417 -5.04 10.47 -1.11
C GLY A 417 -3.58 10.37 -1.45
N ILE A 418 -2.88 11.47 -1.24
CA ILE A 418 -1.47 11.62 -1.54
C ILE A 418 -0.73 12.23 -0.35
N ASP A 419 0.54 11.88 -0.24
CA ASP A 419 1.49 12.63 0.58
C ASP A 419 2.01 13.82 -0.24
N LEU A 420 1.91 15.04 0.27
CA LEU A 420 2.36 16.23 -0.45
C LEU A 420 3.84 16.51 -0.23
N ASN A 421 4.47 15.92 0.79
CA ASN A 421 5.83 16.27 1.20
C ASN A 421 6.86 16.12 0.07
N PRO A 422 6.91 14.99 -0.67
CA PRO A 422 7.86 14.83 -1.78
C PRO A 422 7.68 15.86 -2.89
N ALA A 423 6.44 16.29 -3.15
CA ALA A 423 6.16 17.31 -4.16
C ALA A 423 6.59 18.72 -3.70
N ILE A 424 6.47 19.01 -2.40
CA ILE A 424 6.95 20.26 -1.78
C ILE A 424 8.48 20.33 -1.80
N GLU A 425 9.15 19.25 -1.40
CA GLU A 425 10.63 19.14 -1.42
C GLU A 425 11.18 19.31 -2.84
N ALA A 426 10.52 18.73 -3.85
CA ALA A 426 10.93 18.86 -5.25
C ALA A 426 10.87 20.30 -5.79
N GLN A 427 10.17 21.20 -5.11
CA GLN A 427 10.16 22.64 -5.41
C GLN A 427 11.21 23.44 -4.61
N GLY A 428 12.08 22.77 -3.85
CA GLY A 428 13.13 23.39 -3.05
C GLY A 428 12.63 24.08 -1.78
N MET A 429 11.44 23.75 -1.31
CA MET A 429 10.87 24.31 -0.08
C MET A 429 11.16 23.42 1.13
N ASP A 430 11.31 24.05 2.30
CA ASP A 430 11.48 23.36 3.57
C ASP A 430 10.12 22.83 4.07
N VAL A 431 9.87 21.56 3.74
CA VAL A 431 8.63 20.86 4.10
C VAL A 431 8.54 20.59 5.59
N ASP A 432 9.66 20.34 6.27
CA ASP A 432 9.68 19.94 7.68
C ASP A 432 9.23 21.13 8.53
N THR A 433 9.80 22.30 8.28
CA THR A 433 9.38 23.55 8.93
C THR A 433 7.91 23.84 8.65
N MET A 434 7.47 23.71 7.39
CA MET A 434 6.08 23.98 7.01
C MET A 434 5.09 23.02 7.68
N ALA A 435 5.41 21.73 7.73
CA ALA A 435 4.57 20.71 8.36
C ALA A 435 4.49 20.89 9.88
N GLN A 436 5.60 21.28 10.53
CA GLN A 436 5.63 21.63 11.96
C GLN A 436 4.82 22.88 12.28
N GLU A 437 4.95 23.94 11.47
CA GLU A 437 4.16 25.17 11.64
C GLU A 437 2.67 24.88 11.54
N LEU A 438 2.25 24.14 10.52
CA LEU A 438 0.84 23.78 10.32
C LEU A 438 0.32 22.86 11.43
N LYS A 439 1.13 21.91 11.91
CA LYS A 439 0.82 21.06 13.05
C LYS A 439 0.59 21.89 14.31
N GLN A 440 1.51 22.79 14.64
CA GLN A 440 1.44 23.61 15.86
C GLN A 440 0.22 24.54 15.81
N LEU A 441 -0.06 25.13 14.64
CA LEU A 441 -1.26 25.92 14.42
C LEU A 441 -2.53 25.10 14.66
N CYS A 442 -2.63 23.90 14.08
CA CYS A 442 -3.77 23.02 14.31
C CYS A 442 -3.90 22.67 15.79
N ARG A 443 -2.81 22.29 16.46
CA ARG A 443 -2.79 21.91 17.88
C ARG A 443 -3.34 23.04 18.78
N THR A 444 -2.87 24.28 18.58
CA THR A 444 -3.32 25.45 19.36
C THR A 444 -4.79 25.82 19.12
N GLN A 445 -5.38 25.40 17.99
CA GLN A 445 -6.78 25.66 17.62
C GLN A 445 -7.68 24.41 17.80
N GLY A 446 -7.35 23.51 18.74
CA GLY A 446 -8.19 22.33 19.03
C GLY A 446 -8.13 21.23 17.96
N GLY A 447 -7.07 21.25 17.15
CA GLY A 447 -6.73 20.26 16.13
C GLY A 447 -7.25 20.56 14.72
N SER A 448 -7.72 21.77 14.46
CA SER A 448 -8.15 22.22 13.13
C SER A 448 -7.80 23.69 12.95
N ALA A 449 -7.12 24.06 11.86
CA ALA A 449 -6.76 25.46 11.62
C ALA A 449 -6.86 25.88 10.16
N VAL A 450 -7.18 27.16 9.94
CA VAL A 450 -7.13 27.77 8.61
C VAL A 450 -5.67 27.83 8.13
N VAL A 451 -5.43 27.39 6.90
CA VAL A 451 -4.08 27.36 6.32
C VAL A 451 -3.56 28.80 6.13
N PRO A 452 -2.40 29.17 6.69
CA PRO A 452 -1.78 30.49 6.51
C PRO A 452 -1.55 30.83 5.04
N LYS A 453 -1.59 32.12 4.67
CA LYS A 453 -1.45 32.57 3.27
C LYS A 453 -0.16 32.07 2.61
N ALA A 454 0.96 32.06 3.33
CA ALA A 454 2.25 31.56 2.81
C ALA A 454 2.17 30.07 2.44
N ILE A 455 1.74 29.22 3.39
CA ILE A 455 1.54 27.78 3.18
C ILE A 455 0.51 27.53 2.07
N ARG A 456 -0.59 28.30 2.04
CA ARG A 456 -1.63 28.20 1.00
C ARG A 456 -1.06 28.47 -0.39
N SER A 457 -0.21 29.49 -0.54
CA SER A 457 0.46 29.79 -1.82
C SER A 457 1.32 28.62 -2.28
N THR A 458 2.13 28.06 -1.37
CA THR A 458 2.95 26.87 -1.62
C THR A 458 2.11 25.67 -2.06
N LEU A 459 1.07 25.32 -1.31
CA LEU A 459 0.21 24.19 -1.62
C LEU A 459 -0.59 24.40 -2.92
N THR A 460 -0.92 25.65 -3.27
CA THR A 460 -1.54 25.99 -4.55
C THR A 460 -0.58 25.72 -5.71
N THR A 461 0.69 26.10 -5.60
CA THR A 461 1.72 25.78 -6.60
C THR A 461 1.86 24.27 -6.77
N VAL A 462 1.96 23.53 -5.66
CA VAL A 462 2.04 22.05 -5.69
C VAL A 462 0.79 21.44 -6.33
N SER A 463 -0.40 21.95 -6.03
CA SER A 463 -1.66 21.50 -6.64
C SER A 463 -1.66 21.67 -8.16
N ASN A 464 -1.13 22.79 -8.68
CA ASN A 464 -1.07 23.06 -10.11
C ASN A 464 -0.06 22.15 -10.81
N ILE A 465 1.10 21.88 -10.18
CA ILE A 465 2.14 21.01 -10.74
C ILE A 465 1.66 19.56 -10.80
N LEU A 466 1.04 19.08 -9.72
CA LEU A 466 0.47 17.73 -9.69
C LEU A 466 -0.77 17.62 -10.59
N ASN A 467 -1.42 18.74 -10.90
CA ASN A 467 -2.70 18.82 -11.61
C ASN A 467 -3.79 17.98 -10.91
N ILE A 468 -3.84 18.05 -9.59
CA ILE A 468 -4.80 17.32 -8.75
C ILE A 468 -5.74 18.33 -8.11
N ASN A 469 -6.94 18.46 -8.64
CA ASN A 469 -7.89 19.52 -8.29
C ASN A 469 -8.38 19.45 -6.84
N TRP A 470 -8.53 18.25 -6.29
CA TRP A 470 -8.96 18.10 -4.89
C TRP A 470 -7.89 18.57 -3.89
N VAL A 471 -6.63 18.75 -4.30
CA VAL A 471 -5.62 19.43 -3.46
C VAL A 471 -5.99 20.90 -3.30
N ALA A 472 -6.25 21.62 -4.39
CA ALA A 472 -6.69 23.01 -4.35
C ALA A 472 -7.99 23.17 -3.54
N ARG A 473 -9.00 22.33 -3.78
CA ARG A 473 -10.27 22.36 -3.02
C ARG A 473 -10.09 22.11 -1.53
N SER A 474 -9.09 21.31 -1.13
CA SER A 474 -8.85 21.05 0.28
C SER A 474 -8.43 22.30 1.06
N LEU A 475 -7.86 23.31 0.37
CA LEU A 475 -7.38 24.57 0.96
C LEU A 475 -8.51 25.55 1.31
N ASP A 476 -9.72 25.29 0.85
CA ASP A 476 -10.92 26.06 1.21
C ASP A 476 -11.52 25.61 2.56
N LYS A 477 -11.00 24.53 3.12
CA LYS A 477 -11.36 23.99 4.44
C LYS A 477 -10.17 24.11 5.39
N PRO A 478 -10.41 24.15 6.71
CA PRO A 478 -9.32 24.13 7.67
C PRO A 478 -8.59 22.78 7.65
N ALA A 479 -7.27 22.84 7.72
CA ALA A 479 -6.41 21.67 7.83
C ALA A 479 -6.71 20.91 9.12
N GLN A 480 -6.64 19.59 9.07
CA GLN A 480 -7.02 18.71 10.19
C GLN A 480 -5.81 17.98 10.75
N LEU A 481 -5.65 18.02 12.07
CA LEU A 481 -4.70 17.18 12.76
C LEU A 481 -5.33 15.80 13.04
N ILE A 482 -4.71 14.75 12.48
CA ILE A 482 -5.15 13.35 12.59
C ILE A 482 -4.09 12.51 13.29
N CYS A 483 -4.47 11.33 13.82
CA CYS A 483 -3.55 10.38 14.44
C CYS A 483 -3.85 8.94 14.01
N SER A 484 -2.84 8.09 14.03
CA SER A 484 -2.99 6.66 13.71
C SER A 484 -3.66 5.88 14.84
N ARG A 485 -3.59 6.37 16.08
CA ARG A 485 -4.24 5.78 17.26
C ARG A 485 -4.74 6.89 18.18
N GLY A 486 -5.94 6.72 18.75
CA GLY A 486 -6.58 7.71 19.61
C GLY A 486 -5.78 8.04 20.87
N ASN A 487 -5.10 7.05 21.44
CA ASN A 487 -4.21 7.21 22.60
C ASN A 487 -2.91 8.00 22.33
N GLN A 488 -2.57 8.24 21.06
CA GLN A 488 -1.46 9.09 20.63
C GLN A 488 -1.96 10.36 19.94
N CYS A 489 -3.13 10.87 20.34
CA CYS A 489 -3.73 12.05 19.74
C CYS A 489 -2.87 13.31 20.00
N PRO A 490 -2.37 13.99 18.96
CA PRO A 490 -1.55 15.19 19.11
C PRO A 490 -2.38 16.48 19.29
N ARG A 491 -3.71 16.38 19.41
CA ARG A 491 -4.62 17.52 19.64
C ARG A 491 -4.62 17.90 21.11
N GLU A 492 -4.88 19.17 21.40
CA GLU A 492 -5.06 19.68 22.76
C GLU A 492 -6.40 20.43 22.85
N PRO A 493 -7.39 19.93 23.62
CA PRO A 493 -7.40 18.65 24.33
C PRO A 493 -7.45 17.44 23.37
N GLY A 494 -6.90 16.30 23.81
CA GLY A 494 -6.91 15.06 23.03
C GLY A 494 -8.32 14.44 22.95
N CYS A 495 -8.63 13.78 21.83
CA CYS A 495 -9.97 13.22 21.56
C CYS A 495 -10.48 12.26 22.66
N TYR A 496 -9.57 11.51 23.30
CA TYR A 496 -9.89 10.45 24.26
C TYR A 496 -9.51 10.80 25.71
N GLN A 497 -8.94 11.98 25.96
CA GLN A 497 -8.49 12.39 27.31
C GLN A 497 -9.65 12.67 28.28
N ARG A 498 -10.90 12.74 27.81
CA ARG A 498 -12.10 12.96 28.65
C ARG A 498 -12.84 11.68 29.05
N CYS A 499 -12.50 10.52 28.50
CA CYS A 499 -13.22 9.26 28.81
C CYS A 499 -12.71 8.53 30.06
N SER A 500 -11.56 8.90 30.61
CA SER A 500 -10.99 8.30 31.83
C SER A 500 -11.37 9.04 33.12
N ALA A 501 -12.33 9.96 33.05
CA ALA A 501 -12.86 10.70 34.21
C ALA A 501 -14.39 10.58 34.25
N GLN A 502 -14.90 9.35 34.42
CA GLN A 502 -16.25 9.07 34.89
C GLN A 502 -16.29 7.74 35.62
#